data_AF-A0A2N7B3B8-F1
#
_entry.id   AF-A0A2N7B3B8-F1
#
_cell.length_a   1.000
_cell.length_b   1.000
_cell.length_c   1.000
_cell.angle_alpha   90.00
_cell.angle_beta   90.00
_cell.angle_gamma   90.00
#
_symmetry.space_group_name_H-M   'P 1'
#
loop_
_entity.id
_entity.type
_entity.pdbx_description
1 polymer ?
#
loop_
_entity_poly.entity_id
_entity_poly.type
_entity_poly.pdbx_seq_one_letter_code
_entity_poly.pdbx_strand_id
1 'polypeptide(L)' 'MNPSLFRIILGLLGLLGGSFCQGQNIAFNHLGSENGLSQNSVLAIAQDSRGFIWMGTRYGLNRYDHPEF' A
#
# COMPACT_ATOMS: atom_id res chain seq x y z
N MET A 1 -48.30 17.67 8.53
CA MET A 1 -46.91 17.80 9.00
C MET A 1 -46.31 19.05 8.37
N ASN A 2 -45.57 19.88 9.12
CA ASN A 2 -45.10 21.18 8.62
C ASN A 2 -43.99 21.00 7.55
N PRO A 3 -44.10 21.60 6.36
CA PRO A 3 -43.09 21.51 5.31
C PRO A 3 -41.69 22.01 5.72
N SER A 4 -41.60 22.90 6.72
CA SER A 4 -40.30 23.31 7.28
C SER A 4 -39.62 22.17 8.07
N LEU A 5 -40.39 21.38 8.81
CA LEU A 5 -39.91 20.22 9.58
C LEU A 5 -39.40 19.11 8.66
N PHE A 6 -40.07 18.86 7.53
CA PHE A 6 -39.66 17.85 6.55
C PHE A 6 -38.29 18.16 5.92
N ARG A 7 -38.03 19.43 5.62
CA ARG A 7 -36.74 19.89 5.07
C ARG A 7 -35.60 19.71 6.05
N ILE A 8 -35.85 19.98 7.34
CA ILE A 8 -34.86 19.80 8.40
C ILE A 8 -34.50 18.32 8.56
N ILE A 9 -35.50 17.43 8.52
CA ILE A 9 -35.29 15.98 8.63
C ILE A 9 -34.46 15.44 7.46
N LEU A 10 -34.76 15.86 6.22
CA LEU A 10 -33.97 15.48 5.04
C LEU A 10 -32.52 15.97 5.10
N GLY A 11 -32.29 17.19 5.60
CA GLY A 11 -30.94 17.72 5.82
C GLY A 11 -30.15 16.94 6.88
N LEU A 12 -30.80 16.54 7.97
CA LEU A 12 -30.17 15.76 9.04
C LEU A 12 -29.88 14.32 8.60
N LEU A 13 -30.76 13.69 7.81
CA LEU A 13 -30.52 12.36 7.22
C LEU A 13 -29.35 12.36 6.22
N GLY A 14 -29.19 13.44 5.45
CA GLY A 14 -28.06 13.59 4.53
C GLY A 14 -26.70 13.71 5.23
N LEU A 15 -26.66 14.28 6.45
CA LEU A 15 -25.44 14.41 7.25
C LEU A 15 -25.02 13.09 7.94
N LEU A 16 -25.97 12.16 8.15
CA LEU A 16 -25.73 10.86 8.76
C LEU A 16 -25.38 9.77 7.74
N GLY A 17 -25.60 10.03 6.44
CA GLY A 17 -25.38 9.06 5.36
C GLY A 17 -24.09 9.35 4.58
N GLY A 18 -22.95 8.86 5.05
CA GLY A 18 -21.74 8.97 4.22
C GLY A 18 -20.42 8.62 4.89
N SER A 19 -20.29 7.45 5.51
CA SER A 19 -18.96 6.86 5.69
C SER A 19 -18.50 6.34 4.32
N PHE A 20 -17.79 7.17 3.56
CA PHE A 20 -17.10 6.72 2.36
C PHE A 20 -15.97 5.78 2.80
N CYS A 21 -16.18 4.47 2.62
CA CYS A 21 -15.10 3.51 2.72
C CYS A 21 -14.18 3.72 1.51
N GLN A 22 -13.14 4.55 1.67
CA GLN A 22 -12.07 4.67 0.68
C GLN A 22 -11.09 3.54 0.94
N GLY A 23 -10.97 2.61 -0.01
CA GLY A 23 -9.93 1.59 0.03
C GLY A 23 -8.54 2.21 -0.09
N GLN A 24 -7.52 1.58 0.50
CA GLN A 24 -6.14 2.02 0.31
C GLN A 24 -5.77 1.97 -1.18
N ASN A 25 -5.27 3.09 -1.70
CA ASN A 25 -4.66 3.13 -3.02
C ASN A 25 -3.19 2.72 -2.86
N ILE A 26 -2.88 1.46 -3.16
CA ILE A 26 -1.53 0.90 -3.00
C ILE A 26 -0.89 0.80 -4.39
N ALA A 27 0.29 1.41 -4.54
CA ALA A 27 1.16 1.26 -5.69
C ALA A 27 2.45 0.52 -5.29
N PHE A 28 2.97 -0.30 -6.19
CA PHE A 28 4.19 -1.08 -5.97
C PHE A 28 5.25 -0.72 -7.00
N ASN A 29 6.48 -0.57 -6.53
CA ASN A 29 7.65 -0.53 -7.40
C ASN A 29 8.01 -1.96 -7.81
N HIS A 30 8.39 -2.14 -9.08
CA HIS A 30 8.88 -3.41 -9.58
C HIS A 30 10.42 -3.44 -9.53
N LEU A 31 10.95 -4.55 -9.01
CA LEU A 31 12.38 -4.87 -8.97
C LEU A 31 12.58 -6.21 -9.68
N GLY A 32 13.26 -6.18 -10.82
CA GLY A 32 13.57 -7.35 -11.63
C GLY A 32 15.05 -7.42 -12.00
N SER A 33 15.38 -8.34 -12.90
CA SER A 33 16.75 -8.51 -13.41
C SER A 33 17.28 -7.27 -14.12
N GLU A 34 16.42 -6.47 -14.75
CA GLU A 34 16.72 -5.16 -15.32
C GLU A 34 17.16 -4.12 -14.27
N ASN A 35 16.83 -4.34 -13.00
CA ASN A 35 17.23 -3.49 -11.87
C ASN A 35 18.42 -4.07 -11.09
N GLY A 36 19.02 -5.16 -11.56
CA GLY A 36 20.18 -5.80 -10.94
C GLY A 36 19.87 -7.02 -10.08
N LEU A 37 18.62 -7.51 -10.04
CA LEU A 37 18.30 -8.76 -9.36
C LEU A 37 18.86 -9.96 -10.14
N SER A 38 19.62 -10.83 -9.47
CA SER A 38 20.25 -11.98 -10.14
C SER A 38 19.27 -12.94 -10.85
N GLN A 39 18.02 -13.03 -10.39
CA GLN A 39 16.95 -13.80 -11.03
C GLN A 39 15.56 -13.41 -10.45
N ASN A 40 14.52 -13.39 -11.29
CA ASN A 40 13.18 -12.88 -10.91
C ASN A 40 12.42 -13.71 -9.85
N SER A 41 12.86 -14.92 -9.50
CA SER A 41 12.23 -15.73 -8.44
C SER A 41 12.97 -15.55 -7.12
N VAL A 42 12.46 -14.65 -6.29
CA VAL A 42 12.91 -14.49 -4.90
C VAL A 42 12.30 -15.61 -4.05
N LEU A 43 13.16 -16.36 -3.35
CA LEU A 43 12.80 -17.51 -2.51
C LEU A 43 12.82 -17.17 -1.01
N ALA A 44 13.62 -16.19 -0.62
CA ALA A 44 13.76 -15.76 0.78
C ALA A 44 14.04 -14.26 0.85
N ILE A 45 13.48 -13.61 1.87
CA ILE A 45 13.69 -12.19 2.17
C ILE A 45 14.03 -12.05 3.66
N ALA A 46 15.05 -11.26 3.98
CA ALA A 46 15.40 -10.91 5.35
C ALA A 46 15.90 -9.45 5.41
N GLN A 47 15.68 -8.77 6.52
CA GLN A 47 16.29 -7.47 6.81
C GLN A 47 17.40 -7.63 7.83
N ASP A 48 18.56 -7.01 7.61
CA ASP A 48 19.64 -7.01 8.59
C ASP A 48 19.48 -5.87 9.63
N SER A 49 20.33 -5.88 10.66
CA SER A 49 20.28 -4.89 11.75
C SER A 49 20.64 -3.46 11.31
N ARG A 50 21.18 -3.28 10.10
CA ARG A 50 21.49 -1.96 9.52
C ARG A 50 20.40 -1.49 8.57
N GLY A 51 19.34 -2.28 8.38
CA GLY A 51 18.19 -1.93 7.55
C GLY A 51 18.25 -2.43 6.11
N PHE A 52 19.32 -3.10 5.67
CA PHE A 52 19.39 -3.61 4.29
C PHE A 52 18.46 -4.79 4.08
N ILE A 53 17.85 -4.85 2.89
CA ILE A 53 17.01 -5.96 2.48
C ILE A 53 17.85 -6.97 1.70
N TRP A 54 17.87 -8.20 2.16
CA TRP A 54 18.54 -9.34 1.54
C TRP A 54 17.51 -10.23 0.86
N MET A 55 17.74 -10.53 -0.41
CA MET A 55 16.87 -11.37 -1.24
C MET A 55 17.66 -12.54 -1.81
N GLY A 56 17.31 -13.75 -1.39
CA GLY A 56 17.84 -15.00 -1.95
C GLY A 56 17.04 -15.42 -3.17
N THR A 57 17.68 -15.55 -4.32
CA THR A 57 17.08 -16.11 -5.54
C THR A 57 17.68 -17.50 -5.81
N ARG A 58 17.21 -18.19 -6.86
CA ARG A 58 17.84 -19.45 -7.29
C ARG A 58 19.30 -19.29 -7.73
N TYR A 59 19.71 -18.10 -8.17
CA TYR A 59 21.01 -17.86 -8.80
C TYR A 59 21.89 -16.86 -8.05
N GLY A 60 21.49 -16.40 -6.87
CA GLY A 60 22.38 -15.61 -6.02
C GLY A 60 21.69 -14.90 -4.87
N LEU A 61 22.51 -14.23 -4.08
CA LEU A 61 22.09 -13.40 -2.97
C LEU A 61 22.19 -11.93 -3.39
N ASN A 62 21.10 -11.19 -3.26
CA ASN A 62 21.01 -9.78 -3.63
C ASN A 62 20.81 -8.92 -2.39
N ARG A 63 21.54 -7.81 -2.30
CA ARG A 63 21.34 -6.79 -1.26
C ARG A 63 20.70 -5.58 -1.92
N TYR A 64 19.54 -5.18 -1.42
CA TYR A 64 18.86 -3.96 -1.79
C TYR A 64 19.07 -2.91 -0.71
N ASP A 65 19.66 -1.79 -1.14
CA ASP A 65 19.84 -0.59 -0.35
C ASP A 65 18.74 0.38 -0.76
N HIS A 66 17.73 0.56 0.10
CA HIS A 66 16.70 1.54 -0.17
C HIS A 66 17.23 2.91 0.26
N PRO A 67 17.39 3.89 -0.65
CA PRO A 67 18.04 5.14 -0.32
C PRO A 67 17.27 6.03 0.68
N GLU A 68 16.01 5.74 1.00
CA GLU A 68 15.18 6.65 1.79
C GLU A 68 14.41 5.98 2.94
N PHE A 69 14.96 6.14 4.14
CA PHE A 69 14.22 6.51 5.34
C PHE A 69 14.98 7.65 6.04
#